data_AF-A0A3B9AL03-F1
#
_entry.id   AF-A0A3B9AL03-F1
#
_cell.length_a   1.000
_cell.length_b   1.000
_cell.length_c   1.000
_cell.angle_alpha   90.00
_cell.angle_beta   90.00
_cell.angle_gamma   90.00
#
_symmetry.space_group_name_H-M   'P 1'
#
loop_
_entity.id
_entity.type
_entity.pdbx_description
1 polymer ?
#
loop_
_entity_poly.entity_id
_entity_poly.type
_entity_poly.pdbx_seq_one_letter_code
_entity_poly.pdbx_strand_id
1 'polypeptide(L)'
;MSEYPACPKCKCEYTYLNDSIMVCTECFHEWNPEELAAAASDDVLVVLDSNGNPLQNGDSVIVLKDLPVKGMPRPVKAGTKVKNIRLTDGDHNIDCKIEGFGSMGLKSEFVRKA
;
A
#
# COMPACT_ATOMS: atom_id res chain seq x y z
N MET A 1 -23.15 18.41 24.77
CA MET A 1 -22.93 17.47 23.66
C MET A 1 -21.83 18.10 22.83
N SER A 2 -20.60 17.59 22.96
CA SER A 2 -19.46 18.15 22.24
C SER A 2 -19.63 17.86 20.74
N GLU A 3 -19.58 18.89 19.91
CA GLU A 3 -19.85 18.84 18.46
C GLU A 3 -18.63 18.31 17.66
N TYR A 4 -17.54 17.94 18.35
CA TYR A 4 -16.23 17.67 17.76
C TYR A 4 -15.69 16.27 18.13
N PRO A 5 -14.92 15.61 17.25
CA PRO A 5 -14.32 14.30 17.48
C PRO A 5 -13.33 14.30 18.66
N ALA A 6 -13.34 13.21 19.43
CA ALA A 6 -12.43 13.02 20.54
C ALA A 6 -10.95 13.05 20.11
N CYS A 7 -10.08 13.52 21.01
CA CYS A 7 -8.65 13.61 20.73
C CYS A 7 -8.01 12.23 20.48
N PRO A 8 -7.19 12.05 19.42
CA PRO A 8 -6.55 10.76 19.11
C PRO A 8 -5.53 10.30 20.16
N LYS A 9 -4.98 11.22 20.97
CA LYS A 9 -3.92 10.92 21.96
C LYS A 9 -4.47 10.58 23.34
N CYS A 10 -5.47 11.32 23.81
CA CYS A 10 -6.00 11.17 25.17
C CYS A 10 -7.47 10.70 25.23
N LYS A 11 -8.13 10.52 24.07
CA LYS A 11 -9.55 10.13 23.95
C LYS A 11 -10.53 11.05 24.69
N CYS A 12 -10.11 12.27 25.00
CA CYS A 12 -10.94 13.26 25.65
C CYS A 12 -11.94 13.88 24.65
N GLU A 13 -13.16 14.15 25.11
CA GLU A 13 -14.26 14.76 24.33
C GLU A 13 -14.21 16.30 24.32
N TYR A 14 -13.24 16.88 25.03
CA TYR A 14 -13.04 18.33 25.12
C TYR A 14 -11.99 18.77 24.08
N THR A 15 -12.47 18.99 22.86
CA THR A 15 -11.67 19.46 21.72
C THR A 15 -12.35 20.67 21.11
N TYR A 16 -11.57 21.64 20.64
CA TYR A 16 -12.08 22.83 19.96
C TYR A 16 -11.31 23.09 18.66
N LEU A 17 -11.99 23.72 17.70
CA LEU A 17 -11.39 24.14 16.45
C LEU A 17 -10.70 25.50 16.66
N ASN A 18 -9.41 25.58 16.31
CA ASN A 18 -8.65 26.82 16.23
C ASN A 18 -8.22 27.02 14.77
N ASP A 19 -8.91 27.92 14.07
CA ASP A 19 -8.82 28.16 12.63
C ASP A 19 -9.10 26.91 11.76
N SER A 20 -8.12 26.03 11.59
CA SER A 20 -8.22 24.78 10.81
C SER A 20 -7.58 23.59 11.53
N ILE A 21 -7.22 23.77 12.79
CA ILE A 21 -6.53 22.77 13.62
C ILE A 21 -7.45 22.44 14.79
N MET A 22 -7.63 21.16 15.06
CA MET A 22 -8.30 20.68 16.26
C MET A 22 -7.31 20.65 17.42
N VAL A 23 -7.68 21.27 18.52
CA VAL A 23 -6.84 21.38 19.72
C VAL A 23 -7.56 20.72 20.90
N CYS A 24 -6.85 19.84 21.61
CA CYS A 24 -7.35 19.27 22.85
C CYS A 24 -6.96 20.13 24.07
N THR A 25 -7.92 20.42 24.94
CA THR A 25 -7.73 21.26 26.13
C THR A 25 -6.90 20.59 27.24
N GLU A 26 -6.86 19.26 27.26
CA GLU A 26 -6.18 18.50 28.32
C GLU A 26 -4.72 18.19 27.98
N CYS A 27 -4.43 17.89 26.71
CA CYS A 27 -3.11 17.42 26.29
C CYS A 27 -2.40 18.35 25.32
N PHE A 28 -3.01 19.49 24.98
CA PHE A 28 -2.50 20.48 24.02
C PHE A 28 -2.06 19.85 22.69
N HIS A 29 -2.67 18.72 22.32
CA HIS A 29 -2.38 18.09 21.05
C HIS A 29 -3.16 18.83 19.97
N GLU A 30 -2.43 19.24 18.96
CA GLU A 30 -2.90 19.91 17.75
C GLU A 30 -2.91 18.87 16.62
N TRP A 31 -4.06 18.64 15.99
CA TRP A 31 -4.17 17.78 14.81
C TRP A 31 -5.12 18.39 13.79
N ASN A 32 -4.86 18.15 12.50
CA ASN A 32 -5.76 18.57 11.44
C ASN A 32 -6.66 17.38 11.04
N PRO A 33 -8.00 17.47 11.16
CA PRO A 33 -8.90 16.41 10.72
C PRO A 33 -8.83 16.16 9.21
N GLU A 34 -8.51 17.17 8.39
CA GLU A 34 -8.30 17.01 6.95
C GLU A 34 -7.04 16.21 6.64
N GLU A 35 -6.00 16.31 7.48
CA GLU A 35 -4.76 15.56 7.32
C GLU A 35 -4.93 14.10 7.78
N LEU A 36 -5.76 13.84 8.79
CA LEU A 36 -6.20 12.48 9.15
C LEU A 36 -7.08 11.86 8.05
N ALA A 37 -7.96 12.64 7.43
CA ALA A 37 -8.76 12.18 6.30
C ALA A 37 -7.88 11.92 5.07
N ALA A 38 -6.89 12.78 4.80
CA ALA A 38 -5.91 12.58 3.73
C ALA A 38 -5.00 11.36 3.98
N ALA A 39 -4.59 11.10 5.23
CA ALA A 39 -3.83 9.90 5.58
C ALA A 39 -4.65 8.61 5.51
N ALA A 40 -5.98 8.68 5.64
CA ALA A 40 -6.90 7.58 5.36
C ALA A 40 -7.27 7.46 3.87
N SER A 41 -6.89 8.45 3.06
CA SER A 41 -7.12 8.54 1.61
C SER A 41 -5.82 8.41 0.81
N ASP A 42 -4.75 7.86 1.40
CA ASP A 42 -3.78 7.17 0.57
C ASP A 42 -4.47 5.87 0.18
N ASP A 43 -5.17 5.93 -0.95
CA ASP A 43 -5.62 4.80 -1.77
C ASP A 43 -4.36 4.01 -2.19
N VAL A 44 -3.62 3.51 -1.22
CA VAL A 44 -2.66 2.45 -1.43
C VAL A 44 -3.56 1.28 -1.72
N LEU A 45 -3.71 0.96 -2.99
CA LEU A 45 -4.15 -0.35 -3.42
C LEU A 45 -3.34 -1.36 -2.59
N VAL A 46 -3.94 -1.88 -1.52
CA VAL A 46 -3.26 -2.80 -0.60
C VAL A 46 -3.21 -4.13 -1.31
N VAL A 47 -2.25 -4.26 -2.21
CA VAL A 47 -2.00 -5.50 -2.93
C VAL A 47 -1.26 -6.41 -1.95
N LEU A 48 -1.99 -7.38 -1.42
CA LEU A 48 -1.45 -8.41 -0.55
C LEU A 48 -0.76 -9.48 -1.40
N ASP A 49 0.45 -9.86 -1.02
CA ASP A 49 1.15 -10.99 -1.61
C ASP A 49 0.52 -12.33 -1.18
N SER A 50 1.03 -13.45 -1.71
CA SER A 50 0.56 -14.81 -1.35
C SER A 50 0.62 -15.12 0.15
N ASN A 51 1.55 -14.50 0.88
CA ASN A 51 1.73 -14.61 2.33
C ASN A 51 0.96 -13.55 3.13
N GLY A 52 0.22 -12.65 2.48
CA GLY A 52 -0.57 -11.61 3.14
C GLY A 52 0.22 -10.38 3.58
N ASN A 53 1.43 -10.14 3.05
CA ASN A 53 2.14 -8.88 3.30
C ASN A 53 1.68 -7.81 2.30
N PRO A 54 1.48 -6.57 2.77
CA PRO A 54 1.20 -5.45 1.88
C PRO A 54 2.43 -5.14 1.03
N LEU A 55 2.22 -5.07 -0.28
CA LEU A 55 3.22 -4.60 -1.24
C LEU A 55 3.09 -3.09 -1.40
N GLN A 56 4.21 -2.45 -1.75
CA GLN A 56 4.25 -1.03 -2.07
C GLN A 56 4.91 -0.80 -3.44
N ASN A 57 4.64 0.35 -4.05
CA ASN A 57 5.34 0.76 -5.26
C ASN A 57 6.85 0.87 -4.98
N GLY A 58 7.68 0.26 -5.84
CA GLY A 58 9.14 0.22 -5.69
C GLY A 58 9.67 -0.99 -4.92
N ASP A 59 8.82 -1.83 -4.34
CA ASP A 59 9.26 -3.04 -3.62
C ASP A 59 9.92 -4.09 -4.54
N SER A 60 10.53 -5.08 -3.90
CA SER A 60 11.01 -6.29 -4.58
C SER A 60 10.12 -7.48 -4.22
N VAL A 61 9.82 -8.31 -5.22
CA VAL A 61 9.02 -9.53 -5.07
C VAL A 61 9.73 -10.75 -5.63
N ILE A 62 9.39 -11.93 -5.13
CA ILE A 62 9.90 -13.22 -5.58
C ILE A 62 8.74 -14.04 -6.11
N VAL A 63 8.90 -14.58 -7.31
CA VAL A 63 7.92 -15.49 -7.91
C VAL A 63 7.98 -16.86 -7.23
N LEU A 64 6.83 -17.39 -6.81
CA LEU A 64 6.72 -18.65 -6.06
C LEU A 64 6.60 -19.88 -6.97
N LYS A 65 6.08 -19.72 -8.20
CA LYS A 65 5.79 -20.81 -9.14
C LYS A 65 6.32 -20.51 -10.54
N ASP A 66 6.67 -21.55 -11.29
CA ASP A 66 7.10 -21.39 -12.68
C ASP A 66 5.92 -20.95 -13.56
N LEU A 67 6.08 -19.82 -14.23
CA LEU A 67 5.05 -19.21 -15.08
C LEU A 67 5.48 -19.30 -16.55
N PRO A 68 4.75 -20.05 -17.41
CA PRO A 68 5.00 -20.05 -18.84
C PRO A 68 4.51 -18.74 -19.46
N VAL A 69 5.41 -18.01 -20.12
CA VAL A 69 5.09 -16.74 -20.78
C VAL A 69 4.75 -17.01 -22.25
N LYS A 70 3.55 -16.60 -22.67
CA LYS A 70 3.19 -16.68 -24.10
C LYS A 70 4.07 -15.72 -24.90
N GLY A 71 4.79 -16.25 -25.89
CA GLY A 71 5.67 -15.46 -26.77
C GLY A 71 7.16 -15.50 -26.42
N MET A 72 7.56 -16.18 -25.33
CA MET A 72 8.98 -16.36 -25.01
C MET A 72 9.33 -17.85 -24.82
N PRO A 73 10.47 -18.33 -25.32
CA PRO A 73 10.82 -19.76 -25.24
C PRO A 73 11.21 -20.24 -23.84
N ARG A 74 11.42 -19.32 -22.88
CA ARG A 74 11.83 -19.64 -21.51
C ARG A 74 10.70 -19.27 -20.55
N PRO A 75 10.31 -20.15 -19.60
CA PRO A 75 9.40 -19.78 -18.53
C PRO A 75 10.11 -18.90 -17.49
N VAL A 76 9.35 -18.07 -16.77
CA VAL A 76 9.84 -17.39 -15.57
C VAL A 76 9.92 -18.43 -14.47
N LYS A 77 11.13 -18.68 -13.96
CA LYS A 77 11.33 -19.73 -12.96
C LYS A 77 10.88 -19.30 -11.58
N ALA A 78 10.42 -20.25 -10.79
CA ALA A 78 10.25 -20.04 -9.35
C ALA A 78 11.58 -19.57 -8.72
N GLY A 79 11.52 -18.56 -7.85
CA GLY A 79 12.69 -17.91 -7.25
C GLY A 79 13.23 -16.69 -8.01
N THR A 80 12.63 -16.33 -9.15
CA THR A 80 13.01 -15.09 -9.86
C THR A 80 12.67 -13.87 -9.00
N LYS A 81 13.69 -13.09 -8.64
CA LYS A 81 13.54 -11.82 -7.92
C LYS A 81 13.29 -10.69 -8.93
N VAL A 82 12.16 -10.01 -8.78
CA VAL A 82 11.79 -8.83 -9.55
C VAL A 82 11.87 -7.61 -8.66
N LYS A 83 12.52 -6.55 -9.13
CA LYS A 83 12.76 -5.33 -8.38
C LYS A 83 11.94 -4.19 -9.00
N ASN A 84 11.60 -3.19 -8.20
CA ASN A 84 10.90 -1.98 -8.65
C ASN A 84 9.53 -2.32 -9.26
N ILE A 85 8.68 -2.95 -8.45
CA ILE A 85 7.30 -3.26 -8.85
C ILE A 85 6.43 -1.99 -8.83
N ARG A 86 5.41 -1.96 -9.67
CA ARG A 86 4.36 -0.96 -9.65
C ARG A 86 3.02 -1.64 -9.40
N LEU A 87 2.26 -1.14 -8.44
CA LEU A 87 0.92 -1.61 -8.14
C LEU A 87 -0.06 -0.94 -9.11
N THR A 88 -0.95 -1.74 -9.68
CA THR A 88 -1.99 -1.28 -10.59
C THR A 88 -3.30 -1.95 -10.22
N ASP A 89 -4.40 -1.19 -10.32
CA ASP A 89 -5.75 -1.73 -10.20
C ASP A 89 -6.13 -2.37 -11.54
N GLY A 90 -6.15 -3.72 -11.60
CA GLY A 90 -6.43 -4.47 -12.81
C GLY A 90 -6.37 -5.98 -12.62
N ASP A 91 -6.59 -6.76 -13.68
CA ASP A 91 -6.54 -8.24 -13.61
C ASP A 91 -5.15 -8.75 -13.17
N HIS A 92 -4.11 -7.97 -13.50
CA HIS A 92 -2.74 -8.15 -13.01
C HIS A 92 -2.41 -7.00 -12.06
N ASN A 93 -2.38 -7.30 -10.77
CA ASN A 93 -2.23 -6.31 -9.70
C ASN A 93 -0.81 -5.69 -9.63
N ILE A 94 0.17 -6.28 -10.32
CA ILE A 94 1.59 -5.93 -10.20
C ILE A 94 2.19 -5.80 -11.59
N ASP A 95 2.50 -4.59 -12.02
CA ASP A 95 3.33 -4.33 -13.20
C ASP A 95 4.80 -4.34 -12.79
N CYS A 96 5.64 -5.06 -13.52
CA CYS A 96 7.04 -5.17 -13.18
C CYS A 96 7.92 -5.34 -14.41
N LYS A 97 9.19 -4.96 -14.29
CA LYS A 97 10.16 -5.13 -15.38
C LYS A 97 11.17 -6.20 -15.01
N ILE A 98 11.22 -7.26 -15.82
CA ILE A 98 12.14 -8.37 -15.64
C ILE A 98 13.22 -8.29 -16.73
N GLU A 99 14.49 -8.34 -16.33
CA GLU A 99 15.60 -8.33 -17.29
C GLU A 99 15.55 -9.57 -18.20
N GLY A 100 15.56 -9.35 -19.51
CA GLY A 100 15.44 -10.40 -20.53
C GLY A 100 14.01 -10.80 -20.90
N PHE A 101 12.99 -10.39 -20.13
CA PHE A 101 11.58 -10.63 -20.44
C PHE A 101 10.81 -9.35 -20.81
N GLY A 102 11.23 -8.19 -20.31
CA GLY A 102 10.57 -6.91 -20.54
C GLY A 102 9.60 -6.52 -19.42
N SER A 103 8.66 -5.63 -19.72
CA SER A 103 7.57 -5.27 -18.80
C SER A 103 6.49 -6.35 -18.83
N MET A 104 6.09 -6.84 -17.66
CA MET A 104 5.12 -7.91 -17.49
C MET A 104 4.24 -7.68 -16.26
N GLY A 105 2.94 -7.93 -16.44
CA GLY A 105 1.99 -8.01 -15.33
C GLY A 105 2.06 -9.36 -14.62
N LEU A 106 2.15 -9.35 -13.30
CA LEU A 106 2.07 -10.51 -12.42
C LEU A 106 0.85 -10.40 -11.51
N LYS A 107 0.34 -11.56 -11.11
CA LYS A 107 -0.74 -11.67 -10.13
C LYS A 107 -0.16 -11.80 -8.73
N SER A 108 -0.77 -11.11 -7.78
CA SER A 108 -0.30 -11.08 -6.39
C SER A 108 -0.31 -12.46 -5.70
N GLU A 109 -1.17 -13.38 -6.17
CA GLU A 109 -1.26 -14.77 -5.68
C GLU A 109 0.00 -15.62 -5.93
N PHE A 110 0.85 -15.23 -6.90
CA PHE A 110 2.04 -15.99 -7.30
C PHE A 110 3.36 -15.36 -6.89
N VAL A 111 3.31 -14.27 -6.14
CA VAL A 111 4.50 -13.56 -5.68
C VAL A 111 4.50 -13.45 -4.16
N ARG A 112 5.70 -13.36 -3.57
CA ARG A 112 5.88 -12.90 -2.20
C ARG A 112 6.80 -11.70 -2.11
N LYS A 113 6.68 -10.91 -1.05
CA LYS A 113 7.66 -9.88 -0.72
C LYS A 113 9.05 -10.49 -0.49
N ALA A 114 10.08 -9.84 -1.04
CA ALA A 114 11.45 -10.36 -1.15
C ALA A 114 12.42 -9.93 -0.05
#